data_AF-A0A9P2UQ99-F1
#
_entry.id   AF-A0A9P2UQ99-F1
#
_cell.length_a   1.000
_cell.length_b   1.000
_cell.length_c   1.000
_cell.angle_alpha   90.00
_cell.angle_beta   90.00
_cell.angle_gamma   90.00
#
_symmetry.space_group_name_H-M   'P 1'
#
loop_
_entity.id
_entity.type
_entity.pdbx_description
1 polymer ?
#
loop_
_entity_poly.entity_id
_entity_poly.type
_entity_poly.pdbx_seq_one_letter_code
_entity_poly.pdbx_strand_id
1 'polypeptide(L)'
;MSYLFLSCTEKIIEKAGRVGGTWRENTYPGCGCDVPSALYSYSFAPSAKWSHLFARQPEILSYLEDVSNEFNITSKIEFNNELLNAAWDESHHLWVLDTTTGQYLSRTVIFATGPITEAQIPRLEGLDTFTGEMFHSAKWNHDYELTGKRIAVIGTGASAIQFVPQIQPKAKELFVFQRTAPWVLPKPDTDLGEFSKSIIAKYPAIQASWRALLQIVGGDKLIIPFC
;
A
#
# COMPACT_ATOMS: atom_id res chain seq x y z
N MET A 1 -28.94 -12.87 35.02
CA MET A 1 -27.72 -13.56 34.56
C MET A 1 -26.91 -12.53 33.80
N SER A 2 -25.78 -12.15 34.37
CA SER A 2 -25.01 -10.94 34.14
C SER A 2 -24.32 -10.95 32.77
N TYR A 3 -24.61 -9.96 31.92
CA TYR A 3 -23.82 -9.69 30.73
C TYR A 3 -22.50 -9.07 31.16
N LEU A 4 -21.43 -9.85 31.17
CA LEU A 4 -20.07 -9.35 31.34
C LEU A 4 -19.65 -8.74 29.99
N PHE A 5 -19.90 -7.45 29.78
CA PHE A 5 -19.16 -6.70 28.77
C PHE A 5 -17.73 -6.55 29.30
N LEU A 6 -16.82 -7.40 28.84
CA LEU A 6 -15.39 -7.13 28.96
C LEU A 6 -15.09 -5.91 28.08
N SER A 7 -14.96 -4.74 28.71
CA SER A 7 -14.41 -3.55 28.09
C SER A 7 -12.93 -3.81 27.79
N CYS A 8 -12.63 -4.44 26.66
CA CYS A 8 -11.28 -4.42 26.11
C CYS A 8 -11.05 -3.03 25.54
N THR A 9 -10.18 -2.25 26.17
CA THR A 9 -9.69 -0.99 25.58
C THR A 9 -8.79 -1.35 24.41
N GLU A 10 -9.31 -1.22 23.20
CA GLU A 10 -8.58 -1.45 21.96
C GLU A 10 -7.92 -0.14 21.52
N LYS A 11 -6.60 -0.16 21.31
CA LYS A 11 -5.87 0.95 20.68
C LYS A 11 -5.08 0.44 19.49
N ILE A 12 -5.05 1.23 18.43
CA ILE A 12 -4.21 0.99 17.26
C ILE A 12 -3.14 2.07 17.25
N ILE A 13 -1.89 1.68 17.02
CA ILE A 13 -0.73 2.59 16.99
C ILE A 13 -0.26 2.69 15.53
N GLU A 14 -0.13 3.91 15.00
CA GLU A 14 0.36 4.16 13.64
C GLU A 14 1.38 5.31 13.66
N LYS A 15 2.55 5.07 13.05
CA LYS A 15 3.64 6.03 13.00
C LYS A 15 3.31 7.27 12.16
N ALA A 16 2.48 7.13 11.14
CA ALA A 16 2.11 8.22 10.26
C ALA A 16 0.89 9.01 10.74
N GLY A 17 0.61 10.13 10.08
CA GLY A 17 -0.51 11.02 10.39
C GLY A 17 -1.88 10.61 9.83
N ARG A 18 -1.98 9.51 9.08
CA ARG A 18 -3.24 9.04 8.45
C ARG A 18 -3.19 7.56 8.10
N VAL A 19 -4.35 6.96 7.84
CA VAL A 19 -4.49 5.57 7.38
C VAL A 19 -3.86 5.38 5.99
N GLY A 20 -3.44 4.15 5.68
CA GLY A 20 -3.22 3.72 4.30
C GLY A 20 -2.04 2.78 4.08
N GLY A 21 -1.09 2.72 5.02
CA GLY A 21 0.08 1.83 4.95
C GLY A 21 0.82 1.98 3.62
N THR A 22 1.02 0.88 2.89
CA THR A 22 1.65 0.87 1.56
C THR A 22 1.09 1.93 0.61
N TRP A 23 -0.24 2.11 0.60
CA TRP A 23 -0.93 3.03 -0.29
C TRP A 23 -0.85 4.49 0.17
N ARG A 24 -0.43 4.76 1.40
CA ARG A 24 -0.10 6.11 1.86
C ARG A 24 1.35 6.46 1.50
N GLU A 25 2.27 5.51 1.67
CA GLU A 25 3.71 5.75 1.49
C GLU A 25 4.12 5.81 0.01
N ASN A 26 3.60 4.92 -0.84
CA ASN A 26 4.02 4.82 -2.23
C ASN A 26 3.21 5.75 -3.12
N THR A 27 3.82 6.81 -3.64
CA THR A 27 3.14 7.83 -4.45
C THR A 27 3.81 8.05 -5.81
N TYR A 28 4.72 7.16 -6.21
CA TYR A 28 5.40 7.27 -7.50
C TYR A 28 4.42 7.20 -8.69
N PRO A 29 4.74 7.80 -9.85
CA PRO A 29 3.87 7.78 -11.02
C PRO A 29 3.51 6.37 -11.47
N GLY A 30 2.23 6.12 -11.70
CA GLY A 30 1.74 4.80 -12.12
C GLY A 30 1.59 3.78 -11.00
N CYS A 31 1.79 4.16 -9.73
CA CYS A 31 1.56 3.27 -8.59
C CYS A 31 0.11 2.74 -8.59
N GLY A 32 -0.02 1.43 -8.54
CA GLY A 32 -1.31 0.74 -8.54
C GLY A 32 -1.17 -0.73 -8.17
N CYS A 33 -2.30 -1.39 -7.97
CA CYS A 33 -2.31 -2.79 -7.60
C CYS A 33 -2.16 -3.71 -8.83
N ASP A 34 -1.54 -4.86 -8.61
CA ASP A 34 -1.46 -5.95 -9.59
C ASP A 34 -2.59 -6.98 -9.40
N VAL A 35 -3.42 -6.80 -8.37
CA VAL A 35 -4.64 -7.55 -8.14
C VAL A 35 -5.82 -6.82 -8.79
N PRO A 36 -6.73 -7.53 -9.47
CA PRO A 36 -7.95 -6.92 -10.01
C PRO A 36 -8.75 -6.18 -8.93
N SER A 37 -9.26 -4.99 -9.24
CA SER A 37 -9.92 -4.08 -8.28
C SER A 37 -11.10 -4.71 -7.55
N ALA A 38 -11.85 -5.61 -8.21
CA ALA A 38 -12.95 -6.33 -7.59
C ALA A 38 -12.53 -7.26 -6.43
N LEU A 39 -11.28 -7.76 -6.47
CA LEU A 39 -10.70 -8.54 -5.40
C LEU A 39 -10.02 -7.66 -4.35
N TYR A 40 -9.57 -6.46 -4.73
CA TYR A 40 -8.79 -5.56 -3.90
C TYR A 40 -9.63 -4.60 -3.04
N SER A 41 -10.67 -5.16 -2.42
CA SER A 41 -11.48 -4.55 -1.36
C SER A 41 -11.81 -5.60 -0.31
N TYR A 42 -12.06 -5.17 0.93
CA TYR A 42 -12.57 -6.03 1.98
C TYR A 42 -13.88 -6.68 1.56
N SER A 43 -14.03 -7.98 1.85
CA SER A 43 -15.23 -8.73 1.50
C SER A 43 -16.51 -8.19 2.14
N PHE A 44 -16.39 -7.52 3.30
CA PHE A 44 -17.50 -6.90 4.01
C PHE A 44 -17.76 -5.44 3.60
N ALA A 45 -16.85 -4.82 2.83
CA ALA A 45 -16.96 -3.43 2.38
C ALA A 45 -16.51 -3.32 0.91
N PRO A 46 -17.24 -3.93 -0.05
CA PRO A 46 -16.89 -3.86 -1.47
C PRO A 46 -16.97 -2.41 -2.01
N SER A 47 -16.06 -2.04 -2.91
CA SER A 47 -16.06 -0.72 -3.56
C SER A 47 -16.42 -0.78 -5.04
N ALA A 48 -17.36 0.06 -5.46
CA ALA A 48 -17.71 0.29 -6.87
C ALA A 48 -17.02 1.53 -7.46
N LYS A 49 -16.14 2.18 -6.69
CA LYS A 49 -15.56 3.49 -7.07
C LYS A 49 -14.33 3.38 -7.98
N TRP A 50 -13.83 2.17 -8.22
CA TRP A 50 -12.65 1.91 -9.05
C TRP A 50 -12.83 2.43 -10.47
N SER A 51 -11.92 3.26 -10.96
CA SER A 51 -11.92 3.72 -12.35
C SER A 51 -11.33 2.69 -13.33
N HIS A 52 -10.53 1.75 -12.82
CA HIS A 52 -9.79 0.79 -13.63
C HIS A 52 -10.01 -0.66 -13.17
N LEU A 53 -9.76 -1.61 -14.09
CA LEU A 53 -9.71 -3.04 -13.75
C LEU A 53 -8.64 -3.35 -12.70
N PHE A 54 -7.59 -2.53 -12.63
CA PHE A 54 -6.58 -2.55 -11.58
C PHE A 54 -6.50 -1.18 -10.91
N ALA A 55 -6.87 -1.12 -9.63
CA ALA A 55 -7.03 0.13 -8.90
C ALA A 55 -5.69 0.86 -8.77
N ARG A 56 -5.73 2.19 -8.92
CA ARG A 56 -4.56 3.05 -8.73
C ARG A 56 -4.42 3.44 -7.28
N GLN A 57 -3.20 3.77 -6.85
CA GLN A 57 -2.91 4.09 -5.46
C GLN A 57 -3.85 5.15 -4.84
N PRO A 58 -4.18 6.28 -5.49
CA PRO A 58 -5.03 7.28 -4.86
C PRO A 58 -6.44 6.76 -4.53
N GLU A 59 -6.98 5.89 -5.38
CA GLU A 59 -8.31 5.29 -5.17
C GLU A 59 -8.28 4.29 -4.02
N ILE A 60 -7.21 3.51 -3.91
CA ILE A 60 -7.06 2.53 -2.84
C ILE A 60 -6.87 3.23 -1.50
N LEU A 61 -6.07 4.29 -1.46
CA LEU A 61 -5.91 5.12 -0.26
C LEU A 61 -7.26 5.71 0.17
N SER A 62 -8.00 6.33 -0.76
CA SER A 62 -9.34 6.86 -0.48
C SER A 62 -10.30 5.78 0.02
N TYR A 63 -10.26 4.58 -0.57
CA TYR A 63 -11.08 3.45 -0.11
C TYR A 63 -10.76 3.05 1.34
N LEU A 64 -9.47 2.94 1.69
CA LEU A 64 -9.06 2.59 3.06
C LEU A 64 -9.49 3.65 4.07
N GLU A 65 -9.45 4.92 3.69
CA GLU A 65 -9.92 6.03 4.53
C GLU A 65 -11.44 6.03 4.70
N ASP A 66 -12.18 5.85 3.60
CA ASP A 66 -13.63 5.72 3.62
C ASP A 66 -14.07 4.60 4.56
N VAL A 67 -13.50 3.39 4.41
CA VAL A 67 -13.81 2.23 5.26
C VAL A 67 -13.40 2.48 6.71
N SER A 68 -12.23 3.07 6.95
CA SER A 68 -11.79 3.34 8.32
C SER A 68 -12.71 4.33 9.04
N ASN A 69 -13.28 5.29 8.31
CA ASN A 69 -14.25 6.24 8.85
C ASN A 69 -15.64 5.60 9.03
N GLU A 70 -16.13 4.85 8.04
CA GLU A 70 -17.43 4.17 8.08
C GLU A 70 -17.55 3.21 9.27
N PHE A 71 -16.48 2.46 9.56
CA PHE A 71 -16.42 1.52 10.67
C PHE A 71 -15.90 2.13 11.98
N ASN A 72 -15.74 3.45 12.03
CA ASN A 72 -15.24 4.20 13.19
C ASN A 72 -13.90 3.65 13.74
N ILE A 73 -13.03 3.18 12.83
CA ILE A 73 -11.69 2.68 13.17
C ILE A 73 -10.74 3.87 13.36
N THR A 74 -10.88 4.94 12.56
CA THR A 74 -10.01 6.13 12.63
C THR A 74 -9.93 6.72 14.05
N SER A 75 -11.03 6.71 14.81
CA SER A 75 -11.07 7.22 16.19
C SER A 75 -10.35 6.32 17.21
N LYS A 76 -10.06 5.06 16.84
CA LYS A 76 -9.30 4.10 17.65
C LYS A 76 -7.80 4.14 17.36
N ILE A 77 -7.37 4.89 16.34
CA ILE A 77 -5.97 4.98 15.92
C ILE A 77 -5.32 6.19 16.59
N GLU A 78 -4.19 5.95 17.25
CA GLU A 78 -3.26 6.97 17.70
C GLU A 78 -2.20 7.18 16.60
N PHE A 79 -2.41 8.21 15.79
CA PHE A 79 -1.50 8.62 14.73
C PHE A 79 -0.27 9.35 15.26
N ASN A 80 0.77 9.43 14.44
CA ASN A 80 2.07 10.01 14.80
C ASN A 80 2.68 9.37 16.05
N ASN A 81 2.40 8.08 16.23
CA ASN A 81 2.89 7.29 17.36
C ASN A 81 3.59 6.05 16.83
N GLU A 82 4.92 6.06 16.88
CA GLU A 82 5.72 4.94 16.40
C GLU A 82 6.05 3.97 17.54
N LEU A 83 5.84 2.68 17.30
CA LEU A 83 6.30 1.63 18.20
C LEU A 83 7.80 1.41 18.01
N LEU A 84 8.58 1.69 19.05
CA LEU A 84 10.04 1.60 19.05
C LEU A 84 10.53 0.23 19.54
N ASN A 85 9.84 -0.33 20.53
CA ASN A 85 10.19 -1.61 21.13
C ASN A 85 8.95 -2.32 21.68
N ALA A 86 8.96 -3.66 21.66
CA ALA A 86 7.94 -4.49 22.26
C ALA A 86 8.61 -5.67 22.98
N ALA A 87 8.43 -5.74 24.29
CA ALA A 87 9.02 -6.79 25.13
C ALA A 87 7.95 -7.46 25.99
N TRP A 88 8.09 -8.77 26.20
CA TRP A 88 7.23 -9.50 27.13
C TRP A 88 7.81 -9.43 28.55
N ASP A 89 6.99 -9.00 29.50
CA ASP A 89 7.30 -9.02 30.93
C ASP A 89 6.73 -10.30 31.56
N GLU A 90 7.63 -11.24 31.86
CA GLU A 90 7.28 -12.53 32.47
C GLU A 90 6.71 -12.41 33.89
N SER A 91 7.08 -11.37 34.64
CA SER A 91 6.64 -11.21 36.03
C SER A 91 5.20 -10.71 36.13
N HIS A 92 4.78 -9.85 35.19
CA HIS A 92 3.45 -9.28 35.16
C HIS A 92 2.54 -9.94 34.10
N HIS A 93 3.09 -10.80 33.24
CA HIS A 93 2.41 -11.43 32.12
C HIS A 93 1.74 -10.41 31.19
N LEU A 94 2.51 -9.39 30.79
CA LEU A 94 2.08 -8.30 29.93
C LEU A 94 3.16 -7.98 28.89
N TRP A 95 2.73 -7.51 27.73
CA TRP A 95 3.57 -6.80 26.80
C TRP A 95 3.81 -5.38 27.27
N VAL A 96 5.07 -4.98 27.24
CA VAL A 96 5.56 -3.62 27.43
C VAL A 96 5.92 -3.07 26.05
N LEU A 97 5.21 -2.03 25.64
CA LEU A 97 5.35 -1.39 24.33
C LEU A 97 5.88 0.01 24.51
N ASP A 98 7.10 0.27 24.07
CA ASP A 98 7.71 1.60 24.11
C ASP A 98 7.42 2.31 22.80
N THR A 99 6.81 3.50 22.87
CA THR A 99 6.45 4.29 21.70
C THR A 99 6.99 5.71 21.81
N THR A 100 6.87 6.49 20.73
CA THR A 100 7.29 7.91 20.72
C THR A 100 6.46 8.79 21.64
N THR A 101 5.24 8.37 22.03
CA THR A 101 4.34 9.13 22.92
C THR A 101 4.33 8.61 24.36
N GLY A 102 4.98 7.49 24.65
CA GLY A 102 5.07 6.91 25.98
C GLY A 102 5.05 5.38 25.95
N GLN A 103 4.76 4.78 27.10
CA GLN A 103 4.72 3.33 27.23
C GLN A 103 3.27 2.83 27.33
N TYR A 104 2.98 1.74 26.64
CA TYR A 104 1.72 0.99 26.76
C TYR A 104 1.96 -0.39 27.37
N LEU A 105 1.01 -0.83 28.19
CA LEU A 105 0.95 -2.19 28.70
C LEU A 105 -0.26 -2.90 28.09
N SER A 106 -0.06 -4.10 27.55
CA SER A 106 -1.15 -4.88 26.95
C SER A 106 -1.02 -6.37 27.25
N ARG A 107 -2.14 -7.07 27.37
CA ARG A 107 -2.15 -8.54 27.44
C ARG A 107 -1.91 -9.19 26.08
N THR A 108 -2.37 -8.54 25.01
CA THR A 108 -2.36 -9.07 23.65
C THR A 108 -1.87 -8.01 22.70
N VAL A 109 -0.99 -8.38 21.79
CA VAL A 109 -0.43 -7.50 20.77
C VAL A 109 -0.58 -8.18 19.41
N ILE A 110 -1.08 -7.43 18.43
CA ILE A 110 -1.20 -7.88 17.04
C ILE A 110 -0.34 -6.96 16.20
N PHE A 111 0.70 -7.52 15.58
CA PHE A 111 1.59 -6.78 14.68
C PHE A 111 1.03 -6.80 13.26
N ALA A 112 0.51 -5.64 12.82
CA ALA A 112 0.05 -5.40 11.46
C ALA A 112 0.98 -4.42 10.72
N THR A 113 2.30 -4.61 10.87
CA THR A 113 3.33 -3.67 10.40
C THR A 113 3.61 -3.72 8.89
N GLY A 114 3.05 -4.71 8.19
CA GLY A 114 3.25 -4.91 6.75
C GLY A 114 4.65 -5.44 6.39
N PRO A 115 4.79 -6.20 5.29
CA PRO A 115 6.06 -6.82 4.93
C PRO A 115 7.05 -5.86 4.25
N ILE A 116 6.58 -4.71 3.74
CA ILE A 116 7.35 -3.83 2.82
C ILE A 116 7.10 -2.37 3.18
N THR A 117 7.69 -1.94 4.28
CA THR A 117 7.51 -0.58 4.82
C THR A 117 8.79 0.24 4.81
N GLU A 118 9.95 -0.40 4.93
CA GLU A 118 11.24 0.29 4.99
C GLU A 118 11.99 0.24 3.66
N ALA A 119 12.26 1.42 3.10
CA ALA A 119 13.05 1.57 1.89
C ALA A 119 14.48 1.10 2.12
N GLN A 120 14.98 0.22 1.24
CA GLN A 120 16.35 -0.28 1.30
C GLN A 120 17.19 0.43 0.24
N ILE A 121 18.02 1.38 0.67
CA ILE A 121 18.98 2.04 -0.21
C ILE A 121 20.18 1.09 -0.40
N PRO A 122 20.53 0.70 -1.65
CA PRO A 122 21.68 -0.16 -1.88
C PRO A 122 22.96 0.53 -1.44
N ARG A 123 23.85 -0.21 -0.77
CA ARG A 123 25.21 0.27 -0.47
C ARG A 123 26.03 0.20 -1.75
N LEU A 124 26.23 1.35 -2.39
CA LEU A 124 27.06 1.50 -3.58
C LEU A 124 28.25 2.39 -3.25
N GLU A 125 29.44 1.98 -3.68
CA GLU A 125 30.65 2.79 -3.52
C GLU A 125 30.48 4.12 -4.29
N GLY A 126 30.76 5.23 -3.61
CA GLY A 126 30.63 6.58 -4.16
C GLY A 126 29.20 7.15 -4.22
N LEU A 127 28.18 6.44 -3.69
CA LEU A 127 26.80 6.92 -3.68
C LEU A 127 26.64 8.25 -2.94
N ASP A 128 27.39 8.43 -1.85
CA ASP A 128 27.47 9.63 -1.02
C ASP A 128 28.14 10.83 -1.72
N THR A 129 28.91 10.58 -2.77
CA THR A 129 29.56 11.62 -3.59
C THR A 129 28.72 12.07 -4.79
N PHE A 130 27.57 11.43 -5.03
CA PHE A 130 26.68 11.80 -6.12
C PHE A 130 26.07 13.19 -5.87
N THR A 131 26.31 14.13 -6.78
CA THR A 131 25.87 15.53 -6.64
C THR A 131 24.49 15.81 -7.23
N GLY A 132 23.85 14.81 -7.84
CA GLY A 132 22.51 14.92 -8.38
C GLY A 132 21.43 14.57 -7.36
N GLU A 133 20.18 14.81 -7.71
CA GLU A 133 19.03 14.41 -6.90
C GLU A 133 18.88 12.89 -6.86
N MET A 134 18.65 12.34 -5.66
CA MET A 134 18.49 10.91 -5.43
C MET A 134 17.35 10.65 -4.42
N PHE A 135 16.41 9.79 -4.80
CA PHE A 135 15.33 9.35 -3.92
C PHE A 135 14.89 7.91 -4.25
N HIS A 136 14.28 7.24 -3.27
CA HIS A 136 13.72 5.90 -3.43
C HIS A 136 12.27 5.97 -3.90
N SER A 137 11.78 4.97 -4.64
CA SER A 137 10.39 4.96 -5.14
C SER A 137 9.34 5.09 -4.03
N ALA A 138 9.58 4.45 -2.89
CA ALA A 138 8.74 4.54 -1.69
C ALA A 138 8.76 5.93 -0.99
N LYS A 139 9.67 6.83 -1.38
CA LYS A 139 9.78 8.21 -0.88
C LYS A 139 9.97 9.15 -2.07
N TRP A 140 9.05 9.05 -3.03
CA TRP A 140 9.12 9.79 -4.28
C TRP A 140 9.14 11.30 -4.04
N ASN A 141 10.12 11.99 -4.62
CA ASN A 141 10.21 13.45 -4.55
C ASN A 141 9.34 14.08 -5.65
N HIS A 142 8.17 14.61 -5.27
CA HIS A 142 7.23 15.25 -6.21
C HIS A 142 7.66 16.65 -6.64
N ASP A 143 8.56 17.29 -5.90
CA ASP A 143 9.04 18.65 -6.18
C ASP A 143 10.16 18.65 -7.24
N TYR A 144 10.67 17.48 -7.61
CA TYR A 144 11.78 17.36 -8.55
C TYR A 144 11.31 17.08 -9.99
N GLU A 145 11.49 18.06 -10.87
CA GLU A 145 11.12 17.94 -12.28
C GLU A 145 12.10 17.05 -13.06
N LEU A 146 11.57 15.99 -13.67
CA LEU A 146 12.33 14.98 -14.41
C LEU A 146 12.51 15.31 -15.90
N THR A 147 11.74 16.26 -16.42
CA THR A 147 11.75 16.62 -17.85
C THR A 147 13.13 17.07 -18.32
N GLY A 148 13.61 16.47 -19.41
CA GLY A 148 14.91 16.77 -20.01
C GLY A 148 16.13 16.32 -19.20
N LYS A 149 15.94 15.59 -18.10
CA LYS A 149 17.05 15.07 -17.27
C LYS A 149 17.61 13.76 -17.83
N ARG A 150 18.85 13.46 -17.45
CA ARG A 150 19.43 12.12 -17.57
C ARG A 150 19.16 11.40 -16.25
N ILE A 151 18.47 10.26 -16.31
CA ILE A 151 17.96 9.57 -15.14
C ILE A 151 18.55 8.17 -15.09
N ALA A 152 19.03 7.77 -13.92
CA ALA A 152 19.45 6.41 -13.62
C ALA A 152 18.40 5.76 -12.71
N VAL A 153 17.91 4.57 -13.10
CA VAL A 153 16.98 3.76 -12.30
C VAL A 153 17.71 2.48 -11.90
N ILE A 154 17.85 2.26 -10.59
CA ILE A 154 18.52 1.09 -10.04
C ILE A 154 17.47 0.11 -9.54
N GLY A 155 17.40 -1.07 -10.16
CA GLY A 155 16.41 -2.08 -9.87
C GLY A 155 15.25 -2.11 -10.88
N THR A 156 14.70 -3.30 -11.07
CA THR A 156 13.65 -3.60 -12.05
C THR A 156 12.47 -4.33 -11.42
N GLY A 157 12.21 -4.10 -10.13
CA GLY A 157 11.05 -4.68 -9.42
C GLY A 157 9.71 -4.09 -9.87
N ALA A 158 8.63 -4.51 -9.21
CA ALA A 158 7.25 -4.08 -9.53
C ALA A 158 7.10 -2.55 -9.61
N SER A 159 7.68 -1.80 -8.67
CA SER A 159 7.65 -0.33 -8.72
C SER A 159 8.28 0.23 -9.99
N ALA A 160 9.46 -0.25 -10.37
CA ALA A 160 10.17 0.23 -11.56
C ALA A 160 9.38 -0.09 -12.84
N ILE A 161 8.81 -1.29 -12.95
CA ILE A 161 7.94 -1.65 -14.08
C ILE A 161 6.78 -0.66 -14.23
N GLN A 162 6.26 -0.14 -13.12
CA GLN A 162 5.16 0.83 -13.13
C GLN A 162 5.63 2.27 -13.43
N PHE A 163 6.67 2.79 -12.78
CA PHE A 163 7.07 4.20 -12.95
C PHE A 163 7.98 4.46 -14.14
N VAL A 164 8.80 3.50 -14.58
CA VAL A 164 9.74 3.68 -15.70
C VAL A 164 9.02 4.11 -16.99
N PRO A 165 7.91 3.46 -17.39
CA PRO A 165 7.13 3.90 -18.55
C PRO A 165 6.53 5.31 -18.41
N GLN A 166 6.26 5.76 -17.18
CA GLN A 166 5.68 7.09 -16.92
C GLN A 166 6.71 8.22 -17.02
N ILE A 167 7.97 7.94 -16.67
CA ILE A 167 9.05 8.94 -16.70
C ILE A 167 9.84 8.92 -18.01
N GLN A 168 9.86 7.80 -18.74
CA GLN A 168 10.61 7.66 -20.00
C GLN A 168 10.26 8.74 -21.05
N PRO A 169 8.98 9.11 -21.28
CA PRO A 169 8.66 10.16 -22.24
C PRO A 169 9.16 11.55 -21.85
N LYS A 170 9.47 11.77 -20.57
CA LYS A 170 9.93 13.05 -20.03
C LYS A 170 11.45 13.15 -20.01
N ALA A 171 12.15 12.03 -19.83
CA ALA A 171 13.60 11.99 -19.69
C ALA A 171 14.31 12.34 -21.01
N LYS A 172 15.47 13.02 -20.93
CA LYS A 172 16.38 13.16 -22.06
C LYS A 172 17.09 11.84 -22.35
N GLU A 173 17.58 11.18 -21.30
CA GLU A 173 18.16 9.84 -21.35
C GLU A 173 17.71 9.08 -20.10
N LEU A 174 17.40 7.80 -20.25
CA LEU A 174 16.98 6.93 -19.15
C LEU A 174 17.82 5.65 -19.15
N PHE A 175 18.57 5.44 -18.09
CA PHE A 175 19.43 4.27 -17.89
C PHE A 175 18.80 3.38 -16.83
N VAL A 176 18.49 2.13 -17.18
CA VAL A 176 17.92 1.14 -16.25
C VAL A 176 18.98 0.10 -15.90
N PHE A 177 19.37 0.05 -14.63
CA PHE A 177 20.36 -0.88 -14.11
C PHE A 177 19.66 -2.10 -13.53
N GLN A 178 19.73 -3.20 -14.26
CA GLN A 178 19.09 -4.47 -13.91
C GLN A 178 20.12 -5.48 -13.40
N ARG A 179 19.93 -5.98 -12.16
CA ARG A 179 20.70 -7.12 -11.65
C ARG A 179 20.13 -8.46 -12.13
N THR A 180 18.81 -8.61 -12.06
CA THR A 180 18.10 -9.84 -12.42
C THR A 180 16.80 -9.46 -13.12
N ALA A 181 16.51 -10.05 -14.27
CA ALA A 181 15.30 -9.75 -15.02
C ALA A 181 14.06 -10.37 -14.33
N PRO A 182 13.02 -9.58 -14.02
CA PRO A 182 11.74 -10.14 -13.60
C PRO A 182 10.99 -10.74 -14.79
N TRP A 183 10.07 -11.66 -14.50
CA TRP A 183 9.05 -12.07 -15.46
C TRP A 183 7.93 -11.03 -15.46
N VAL A 184 7.71 -10.38 -16.59
CA VAL A 184 6.66 -9.36 -16.74
C VAL A 184 5.55 -9.93 -17.61
N LEU A 185 4.33 -9.94 -17.07
CA LEU A 185 3.14 -10.36 -17.80
C LEU A 185 2.33 -9.14 -18.25
N PRO A 186 1.63 -9.21 -19.39
CA PRO A 186 0.69 -8.16 -19.77
C PRO A 186 -0.36 -7.95 -18.68
N LYS A 187 -0.56 -6.70 -18.26
CA LYS A 187 -1.65 -6.30 -17.38
C LYS A 187 -2.75 -5.67 -18.25
N PRO A 188 -3.87 -6.37 -18.53
CA PRO A 188 -4.94 -5.84 -19.36
C PRO A 188 -5.77 -4.83 -18.55
N ASP A 189 -5.17 -3.68 -18.27
CA ASP A 189 -5.81 -2.61 -17.54
C ASP A 189 -6.67 -1.76 -18.49
N THR A 190 -7.92 -1.52 -18.08
CA THR A 190 -8.93 -0.85 -18.89
C THR A 190 -9.66 0.16 -18.02
N ASP A 191 -9.87 1.36 -18.56
CA ASP A 191 -10.74 2.37 -17.95
C ASP A 191 -12.19 1.89 -18.04
N LEU A 192 -12.85 1.81 -16.89
CA LEU A 192 -14.25 1.39 -16.78
C LEU A 192 -15.20 2.51 -17.21
N GLY A 193 -14.76 3.77 -17.18
CA GLY A 193 -15.58 4.96 -17.45
C GLY A 193 -16.68 5.18 -16.40
N GLU A 194 -17.22 6.39 -16.38
CA GLU A 194 -18.25 6.77 -15.39
C GLU A 194 -19.56 5.97 -15.56
N PHE A 195 -19.90 5.58 -16.79
CA PHE A 195 -21.10 4.79 -17.05
C PHE A 195 -21.03 3.42 -16.37
N SER A 196 -19.96 2.64 -16.59
CA SER A 196 -19.82 1.31 -15.98
C SER A 196 -19.74 1.41 -14.47
N LYS A 197 -18.99 2.40 -13.93
CA LYS A 197 -18.95 2.66 -12.48
C LYS A 197 -20.33 2.91 -11.90
N SER A 198 -21.15 3.74 -12.56
CA SER A 198 -22.51 4.04 -12.11
C SER A 198 -23.42 2.79 -12.11
N ILE A 199 -23.27 1.92 -13.10
CA ILE A 199 -24.01 0.66 -13.19
C ILE A 199 -23.58 -0.30 -12.07
N ILE A 200 -22.28 -0.46 -11.84
CA ILE A 200 -21.75 -1.34 -10.78
C ILE A 200 -22.21 -0.85 -9.41
N ALA A 201 -22.18 0.47 -9.18
CA ALA A 201 -22.67 1.06 -7.93
C ALA A 201 -24.18 0.86 -7.73
N LYS A 202 -24.97 0.94 -8.81
CA LYS A 202 -26.43 0.74 -8.77
C LYS A 202 -26.83 -0.72 -8.59
N TYR A 203 -26.03 -1.65 -9.10
CA TYR A 203 -26.32 -3.10 -9.08
C TYR A 203 -25.18 -3.89 -8.44
N PRO A 204 -25.13 -3.97 -7.08
CA PRO A 204 -24.05 -4.66 -6.35
C PRO A 204 -23.81 -6.13 -6.75
N ALA A 205 -24.83 -6.80 -7.29
CA ALA A 205 -24.73 -8.16 -7.81
C ALA A 205 -23.70 -8.29 -8.94
N ILE A 206 -23.47 -7.23 -9.73
CA ILE A 206 -22.45 -7.21 -10.79
C ILE A 206 -21.07 -7.34 -10.16
N GLN A 207 -20.78 -6.55 -9.12
CA GLN A 207 -19.51 -6.62 -8.40
C GLN A 207 -19.31 -7.96 -7.71
N ALA A 208 -20.35 -8.49 -7.06
CA ALA A 208 -20.30 -9.79 -6.40
C ALA A 208 -20.00 -10.93 -7.41
N SER A 209 -20.65 -10.90 -8.58
CA SER A 209 -20.44 -11.87 -9.64
C SER A 209 -19.05 -11.78 -10.25
N TRP A 210 -18.56 -10.55 -10.48
CA TRP A 210 -17.20 -10.31 -10.97
C TRP A 210 -16.15 -10.83 -9.98
N ARG A 211 -16.32 -10.55 -8.68
CA ARG A 211 -15.46 -11.06 -7.61
C ARG A 211 -15.45 -12.60 -7.57
N ALA A 212 -16.62 -13.24 -7.60
CA ALA A 212 -16.74 -14.69 -7.59
C ALA A 212 -16.09 -15.34 -8.81
N LEU A 213 -16.30 -14.77 -10.01
CA LEU A 213 -15.68 -15.26 -11.24
C LEU A 213 -14.15 -15.18 -11.16
N LEU A 214 -13.60 -14.07 -10.69
CA LEU A 214 -12.15 -13.91 -10.53
C LEU A 214 -11.55 -14.87 -9.50
N GLN A 215 -12.29 -15.20 -8.44
CA GLN A 215 -11.85 -16.21 -7.45
C GLN A 215 -11.81 -17.62 -8.06
N ILE A 216 -12.81 -17.97 -8.88
CA ILE A 216 -12.88 -19.27 -9.57
C ILE A 216 -11.77 -19.38 -10.63
N VAL A 217 -11.57 -18.34 -11.43
CA VAL A 217 -10.56 -18.33 -12.51
C VAL A 217 -9.13 -18.18 -11.96
N GLY A 218 -8.97 -17.45 -10.85
CA GLY A 218 -7.68 -17.18 -10.23
C GLY A 218 -7.12 -18.30 -9.35
N GLY A 219 -7.97 -19.24 -8.91
CA GLY A 219 -7.63 -20.28 -7.93
C GLY A 219 -6.43 -21.18 -8.28
N ASP A 220 -6.11 -21.35 -9.56
CA ASP A 220 -4.99 -22.20 -10.02
C ASP A 220 -3.90 -21.46 -10.81
N LYS A 221 -4.10 -20.18 -11.18
CA LYS A 221 -3.23 -19.49 -12.16
C LYS A 221 -2.86 -18.06 -11.82
N LEU A 222 -3.42 -17.46 -10.77
CA LEU A 222 -3.01 -16.12 -10.34
C LEU A 222 -1.77 -16.25 -9.45
N ILE A 223 -0.60 -16.43 -10.08
CA ILE A 223 0.66 -16.04 -9.44
C ILE A 223 0.57 -14.52 -9.32
N ILE A 224 0.06 -14.04 -8.18
CA ILE A 224 0.15 -12.64 -7.82
C ILE A 224 1.58 -12.47 -7.34
N PRO A 225 2.50 -11.85 -8.11
CA PRO A 225 3.75 -11.41 -7.51
C PRO A 225 3.37 -10.45 -6.39
N PHE A 226 3.74 -10.80 -5.16
CA PHE A 226 3.59 -9.93 -4.02
C PHE A 226 4.15 -8.55 -4.40
N CYS A 227 3.31 -7.50 -4.27
CA CYS A 227 3.83 -6.14 -4.11
C CYS A 227 4.84 -6.13 -2.99
#